data_AF-A0A433YFC9-F1
#
_entry.id   AF-A0A433YFC9-F1
#
_cell.length_a   1.000
_cell.length_b   1.000
_cell.length_c   1.000
_cell.angle_alpha   90.00
_cell.angle_beta   90.00
_cell.angle_gamma   90.00
#
_symmetry.space_group_name_H-M   'P 1'
#
loop_
_entity.id
_entity.type
_entity.pdbx_description
1 polymer ?
#
loop_
_entity_poly.entity_id
_entity_poly.type
_entity_poly.pdbx_seq_one_letter_code
_entity_poly.pdbx_strand_id
1 'polypeptide(L)'
;MPKLDPKIEERVNEFLERGHIAPAQAEMLKAYYKLKKRPEAAREVGIKIGTFNGILSELTRRGVLVKPKKGCYQLTEDETQIKDISLKIIFPPDPPVVISDEDRTWMLKNYSTFGTRTEIARHLKRSKMDVIRMAIALGIDRGNR
;
A
#
# COMPACT_ATOMS: atom_id res chain seq x y z
N MET A 1 -28.53 -16.70 5.56
CA MET A 1 -27.23 -16.09 5.21
C MET A 1 -27.38 -15.32 3.92
N PRO A 2 -26.90 -14.07 3.82
CA PRO A 2 -26.90 -13.35 2.56
C PRO A 2 -26.03 -14.09 1.54
N LYS A 3 -26.53 -14.23 0.31
CA LYS A 3 -25.86 -14.92 -0.80
C LYS A 3 -25.29 -13.89 -1.76
N LEU A 4 -24.10 -14.17 -2.27
CA LEU A 4 -23.49 -13.40 -3.34
C LEU A 4 -24.19 -13.73 -4.66
N ASP A 5 -24.39 -12.73 -5.51
CA ASP A 5 -24.90 -12.92 -6.87
C ASP A 5 -23.80 -13.62 -7.71
N PRO A 6 -24.09 -14.77 -8.34
CA PRO A 6 -23.11 -15.50 -9.15
C PRO A 6 -22.48 -14.65 -10.24
N LYS A 7 -23.22 -13.73 -10.87
CA LYS A 7 -22.69 -12.85 -11.91
C LYS A 7 -21.66 -11.88 -11.37
N ILE A 8 -21.87 -11.39 -10.15
CA ILE A 8 -20.93 -10.52 -9.47
C ILE A 8 -19.68 -11.30 -9.06
N GLU A 9 -19.85 -12.54 -8.59
CA GLU A 9 -18.73 -13.41 -8.26
C GLU A 9 -17.85 -13.71 -9.47
N GLU A 10 -18.45 -14.11 -10.58
CA GLU A 10 -17.78 -14.34 -11.86
C GLU A 10 -17.00 -13.09 -12.30
N ARG A 11 -17.65 -11.92 -12.28
CA ARG A 11 -17.02 -10.66 -12.67
C ARG A 11 -15.83 -10.27 -11.79
N VAL A 12 -15.93 -10.49 -10.48
CA VAL A 12 -14.80 -10.27 -9.56
C VAL A 12 -13.66 -11.24 -9.85
N ASN A 13 -13.97 -12.50 -10.15
CA ASN A 13 -12.94 -13.49 -10.51
C ASN A 13 -12.27 -13.14 -11.84
N GLU A 14 -13.00 -12.67 -12.84
CA GLU A 14 -12.42 -12.18 -14.12
C GLU A 14 -11.43 -11.04 -13.89
N PHE A 15 -11.79 -10.06 -13.04
CA PHE A 15 -10.88 -8.96 -12.70
C PHE A 15 -9.64 -9.43 -11.92
N LEU A 16 -9.77 -10.49 -11.12
CA LEU A 16 -8.64 -11.11 -10.42
C LEU A 16 -7.72 -11.84 -11.41
N GLU A 17 -8.27 -12.65 -12.30
CA GLU A 17 -7.52 -13.42 -13.30
C GLU A 17 -6.79 -12.51 -14.28
N ARG A 18 -7.40 -11.38 -14.66
CA ARG A 18 -6.79 -10.35 -15.52
C ARG A 18 -5.82 -9.43 -14.80
N GLY A 19 -5.65 -9.57 -13.49
CA GLY A 19 -4.71 -8.75 -12.71
C GLY A 19 -5.18 -7.32 -12.42
N HIS A 20 -6.43 -6.98 -12.72
CA HIS A 20 -7.00 -5.67 -12.40
C HIS A 20 -7.15 -5.46 -10.89
N ILE A 21 -7.35 -6.53 -10.12
CA ILE A 21 -7.44 -6.49 -8.66
C ILE A 21 -6.58 -7.58 -8.01
N ALA A 22 -6.10 -7.31 -6.80
CA ALA A 22 -5.39 -8.28 -5.98
C ALA A 22 -6.34 -9.28 -5.28
N PRO A 23 -5.88 -10.46 -4.85
CA PRO A 23 -6.71 -11.46 -4.15
C PRO A 23 -7.48 -10.88 -2.95
N ALA A 24 -6.81 -10.08 -2.11
CA ALA A 24 -7.44 -9.43 -0.96
C ALA A 24 -8.53 -8.42 -1.36
N GLN A 25 -8.36 -7.76 -2.51
CA GLN A 25 -9.38 -6.84 -3.04
C GLN A 25 -10.58 -7.61 -3.60
N ALA A 26 -10.35 -8.76 -4.25
CA ALA A 26 -11.42 -9.64 -4.71
C ALA A 26 -12.26 -10.17 -3.54
N GLU A 27 -11.63 -10.67 -2.48
CA GLU A 27 -12.32 -11.12 -1.26
C GLU A 27 -13.13 -9.98 -0.61
N MET A 28 -12.53 -8.79 -0.52
CA MET A 28 -13.21 -7.59 -0.02
C MET A 28 -14.45 -7.23 -0.85
N LEU A 29 -14.36 -7.28 -2.19
CA LEU A 29 -15.48 -7.00 -3.09
C LEU A 29 -16.59 -8.04 -2.95
N LYS A 30 -16.25 -9.33 -2.87
CA LYS A 30 -17.22 -10.41 -2.61
C LYS A 30 -17.96 -10.18 -1.29
N ALA A 31 -17.25 -9.83 -0.23
CA ALA A 31 -17.85 -9.50 1.07
C ALA A 31 -18.75 -8.25 0.99
N TYR A 32 -18.31 -7.21 0.27
CA TYR A 32 -19.09 -5.99 0.05
C TYR A 32 -20.43 -6.30 -0.64
N TYR A 33 -20.41 -7.06 -1.73
CA TYR A 33 -21.62 -7.38 -2.50
C TYR A 33 -22.54 -8.39 -1.80
N LYS A 34 -21.97 -9.32 -1.02
CA LYS A 34 -22.72 -10.25 -0.16
C LYS A 34 -23.49 -9.50 0.92
N LEU A 35 -22.81 -8.62 1.68
CA LEU A 35 -23.39 -8.01 2.88
C LEU A 35 -24.07 -6.65 2.63
N LYS A 36 -23.74 -5.98 1.51
CA LYS A 36 -24.24 -4.63 1.12
C LYS A 36 -24.03 -3.52 2.16
N LYS A 37 -23.32 -3.81 3.25
CA LYS A 37 -23.00 -2.89 4.34
C LYS A 37 -21.50 -2.89 4.57
N ARG A 38 -20.87 -1.74 4.32
CA ARG A 38 -19.41 -1.57 4.43
C ARG A 38 -18.83 -1.95 5.80
N PRO A 39 -19.44 -1.56 6.95
CA PRO A 39 -18.90 -1.94 8.26
C PRO A 39 -18.93 -3.45 8.52
N GLU A 40 -19.99 -4.13 8.07
CA GLU A 40 -20.13 -5.58 8.22
C GLU A 40 -19.16 -6.31 7.29
N ALA A 41 -19.05 -5.87 6.03
CA ALA A 41 -18.09 -6.41 5.07
C ALA A 41 -16.62 -6.24 5.54
N ALA A 42 -16.27 -5.07 6.09
CA ALA A 42 -14.93 -4.83 6.63
C ALA A 42 -14.61 -5.77 7.79
N ARG A 43 -15.60 -6.07 8.64
CA ARG A 43 -15.45 -7.02 9.74
C ARG A 43 -15.29 -8.46 9.25
N GLU A 44 -16.07 -8.87 8.24
CA GLU A 44 -15.99 -10.20 7.62
C GLU A 44 -14.56 -10.49 7.11
N VAL A 45 -13.94 -9.52 6.43
CA VAL A 45 -12.57 -9.67 5.90
C VAL A 45 -11.47 -9.25 6.89
N GLY A 46 -11.81 -8.92 8.14
CA GLY A 46 -10.85 -8.61 9.19
C GLY A 46 -10.07 -7.29 9.03
N ILE A 47 -10.57 -6.30 8.29
CA ILE A 47 -9.89 -5.01 8.08
C ILE A 47 -10.64 -3.84 8.72
N LYS A 48 -9.89 -2.77 9.05
CA LYS A 48 -10.48 -1.52 9.57
C LYS A 48 -11.35 -0.86 8.50
N ILE A 49 -12.47 -0.27 8.91
CA ILE A 49 -13.41 0.42 8.01
C ILE A 49 -12.75 1.57 7.21
N GLY A 50 -11.76 2.25 7.80
CA GLY A 50 -10.96 3.27 7.11
C GLY A 50 -10.18 2.69 5.94
N THR A 51 -9.48 1.57 6.17
CA THR A 51 -8.75 0.83 5.12
C THR A 51 -9.70 0.34 4.04
N PHE A 52 -10.85 -0.24 4.41
CA PHE A 52 -11.87 -0.69 3.48
C PHE A 52 -12.37 0.44 2.56
N ASN A 53 -12.68 1.61 3.13
CA ASN A 53 -13.09 2.78 2.35
C ASN A 53 -11.96 3.31 1.46
N GLY A 54 -10.70 3.24 1.92
CA GLY A 54 -9.52 3.59 1.14
C GLY A 54 -9.38 2.70 -0.10
N ILE A 55 -9.52 1.39 0.06
CA ILE A 55 -9.47 0.42 -1.05
C ILE A 55 -10.61 0.68 -2.05
N LEU A 56 -11.86 0.87 -1.60
CA LEU A 56 -12.98 1.20 -2.49
C LEU A 56 -12.74 2.50 -3.28
N SER A 57 -12.19 3.52 -2.62
CA SER A 57 -11.85 4.79 -3.27
C SER A 57 -10.75 4.60 -4.32
N GLU A 58 -9.75 3.78 -4.01
CA GLU A 58 -8.68 3.43 -4.94
C GLU A 58 -9.20 2.67 -6.15
N LEU A 59 -10.01 1.63 -5.95
CA LEU A 59 -10.62 0.87 -7.04
C LEU A 59 -11.53 1.73 -7.91
N THR A 60 -12.20 2.73 -7.33
CA THR A 60 -12.97 3.73 -8.08
C THR A 60 -12.06 4.61 -8.92
N ARG A 61 -10.96 5.12 -8.34
CA ARG A 61 -9.96 5.94 -9.06
C ARG A 61 -9.31 5.19 -10.21
N ARG A 62 -9.14 3.87 -10.06
CA ARG A 62 -8.61 2.96 -11.07
C ARG A 62 -9.63 2.58 -12.15
N GLY A 63 -10.89 3.02 -12.05
CA GLY A 63 -11.92 2.66 -13.02
C GLY A 63 -12.45 1.22 -12.87
N VAL A 64 -12.00 0.47 -11.86
CA VAL A 64 -12.53 -0.89 -11.56
C VAL A 64 -13.95 -0.79 -11.02
N LEU A 65 -14.23 0.24 -10.22
CA LEU A 65 -15.55 0.54 -9.68
C LEU A 65 -16.10 1.85 -10.23
N VAL A 66 -17.40 1.87 -10.48
CA VAL A 66 -18.18 3.08 -10.75
C VAL A 66 -19.08 3.41 -9.57
N LYS A 67 -19.34 4.71 -9.38
CA LYS A 67 -20.12 5.22 -8.26
C LYS A 67 -21.42 5.86 -8.78
N PRO A 68 -22.47 5.06 -9.05
CA PRO A 68 -23.72 5.58 -9.60
C PRO A 68 -24.45 6.51 -8.62
N LYS A 69 -24.31 6.26 -7.31
CA LYS A 69 -24.90 7.05 -6.23
C LYS A 69 -23.95 7.14 -5.04
N LYS A 70 -24.13 8.15 -4.19
CA LYS A 70 -23.31 8.33 -2.98
C LYS A 70 -23.40 7.07 -2.10
N GLY A 71 -22.26 6.42 -1.91
CA GLY A 71 -22.13 5.23 -1.06
C GLY A 71 -22.46 3.89 -1.73
N CYS A 72 -22.79 3.89 -3.03
CA CYS A 72 -23.03 2.69 -3.83
C CYS A 72 -21.87 2.50 -4.82
N TYR A 73 -21.30 1.30 -4.88
CA TYR A 73 -20.22 0.94 -5.80
C TYR A 73 -20.66 -0.22 -6.69
N GLN A 74 -20.45 -0.10 -7.99
CA GLN A 74 -20.70 -1.14 -8.98
C GLN A 74 -19.40 -1.46 -9.71
N LEU A 75 -19.24 -2.72 -10.14
CA LEU A 75 -18.13 -3.09 -11.01
C LEU A 75 -18.31 -2.40 -12.36
N THR A 76 -17.21 -1.97 -12.98
CA THR A 76 -17.26 -1.42 -14.33
C THR A 76 -17.66 -2.51 -15.34
N GLU A 77 -18.51 -2.13 -16.29
CA GLU A 77 -18.76 -2.94 -17.48
C GLU A 77 -17.72 -2.63 -18.58
N ASP A 78 -17.15 -1.42 -18.54
CA ASP A 78 -16.13 -0.97 -19.48
C ASP A 78 -14.72 -1.18 -18.90
N GLU A 79 -14.08 -2.26 -19.34
CA GLU A 79 -12.71 -2.60 -18.94
C GLU A 79 -11.67 -1.66 -19.55
N THR A 80 -11.99 -0.95 -20.64
CA THR A 80 -11.04 -0.02 -21.28
C THR A 80 -10.74 1.20 -20.40
N GLN A 81 -11.63 1.48 -19.43
CA GLN A 81 -11.45 2.54 -18.44
C GLN A 81 -10.62 2.09 -17.23
N ILE A 82 -10.32 0.80 -17.10
CA ILE A 82 -9.52 0.28 -16.00
C ILE A 82 -8.08 0.74 -16.22
N LYS A 83 -7.64 1.67 -15.37
CA LYS A 83 -6.26 2.10 -15.32
C LYS A 83 -5.45 0.94 -14.74
N ASP A 84 -4.74 0.28 -15.63
CA ASP A 84 -3.89 -0.83 -15.26
C ASP A 84 -2.67 -0.28 -14.51
N ILE A 85 -2.84 -0.17 -13.20
CA ILE A 85 -1.72 0.01 -12.29
C ILE A 85 -1.15 -1.38 -12.02
N SER A 86 -0.72 -2.06 -13.07
CA SER A 86 0.41 -3.00 -12.98
C SER A 86 1.70 -2.21 -12.78
N LEU A 87 1.68 -1.17 -11.93
CA LEU A 87 2.90 -0.68 -11.33
C LEU A 87 3.31 -1.77 -10.33
N LYS A 88 4.05 -2.75 -10.83
CA LYS A 88 5.40 -2.88 -10.29
C LYS A 88 5.94 -1.45 -10.31
N ILE A 89 5.76 -0.72 -9.21
CA ILE A 89 6.61 0.42 -8.95
C ILE A 89 7.96 -0.26 -8.81
N ILE A 90 8.67 -0.43 -9.92
CA ILE A 90 10.09 -0.59 -9.92
C ILE A 90 10.53 0.78 -9.43
N PHE A 91 10.51 0.96 -8.11
CA PHE A 91 11.26 2.03 -7.51
C PHE A 91 12.65 1.83 -8.10
N PRO A 92 13.20 2.81 -8.84
CA PRO A 92 14.60 2.71 -9.20
C PRO A 92 15.33 2.41 -7.88
N PRO A 93 16.23 1.41 -7.85
CA PRO A 93 16.96 1.10 -6.64
C PRO A 93 17.49 2.42 -6.08
N ASP A 94 17.22 2.67 -4.80
CA ASP A 94 17.67 3.90 -4.15
C ASP A 94 19.14 4.11 -4.52
N PRO A 95 19.55 5.32 -4.94
CA PRO A 95 20.94 5.57 -5.29
C PRO A 95 21.82 5.15 -4.10
N PRO A 96 22.99 4.53 -4.37
CA PRO A 96 23.87 4.06 -3.32
C PRO A 96 24.21 5.22 -2.38
N VAL A 97 24.05 4.99 -1.08
CA VAL A 97 24.31 6.01 -0.08
C VAL A 97 25.80 6.33 -0.04
N VAL A 98 26.17 7.56 -0.37
CA VAL A 98 27.57 8.02 -0.30
C VAL A 98 27.85 8.49 1.13
N ILE A 99 28.73 7.76 1.81
CA ILE A 99 29.16 8.00 3.20
C ILE A 99 30.61 8.46 3.15
N SER A 100 30.90 9.67 3.63
CA SER A 100 32.28 10.13 3.82
C SER A 100 32.94 9.37 4.98
N ASP A 101 34.26 9.33 5.04
CA ASP A 101 34.97 8.66 6.14
C ASP A 101 34.72 9.32 7.49
N GLU A 102 34.50 10.64 7.50
CA GLU A 102 34.08 11.41 8.68
C GLU A 102 32.69 10.98 9.16
N ASP A 103 31.70 10.95 8.26
CA ASP A 103 30.33 10.53 8.58
C ASP A 103 30.30 9.07 9.03
N ARG A 104 31.10 8.19 8.40
CA ARG A 104 31.22 6.77 8.75
C ARG A 104 31.75 6.60 10.17
N THR A 105 32.88 7.22 10.48
CA THR A 105 33.51 7.17 11.80
C THR A 105 32.57 7.73 12.86
N TRP A 106 31.91 8.84 12.55
CA TRP A 106 30.97 9.46 13.48
C TRP A 106 29.76 8.56 13.74
N MET A 107 29.15 8.00 12.69
CA MET A 107 27.97 7.13 12.79
C MET A 107 28.28 5.88 13.61
N LEU A 108 29.40 5.19 13.36
CA LEU A 108 29.79 3.99 14.10
C LEU A 108 29.98 4.27 15.60
N LYS A 109 30.43 5.47 15.96
CA LYS A 109 30.69 5.86 17.35
C LYS A 109 29.43 6.37 18.07
N ASN A 110 28.57 7.12 17.39
CA ASN A 110 27.55 7.95 18.05
C ASN A 110 26.10 7.58 17.70
N TYR A 111 25.84 6.75 16.68
CA TYR A 111 24.47 6.51 16.19
C TYR A 111 23.51 5.96 17.26
N SER A 112 23.99 5.10 18.17
CA SER A 112 23.16 4.48 19.21
C SER A 112 22.94 5.39 20.43
N THR A 113 23.78 6.39 20.65
CA THR A 113 23.83 7.17 21.90
C THR A 113 23.49 8.65 21.70
N PHE A 114 23.66 9.20 20.51
CA PHE A 114 23.49 10.63 20.25
C PHE A 114 22.05 11.12 20.41
N GLY A 115 21.08 10.33 19.95
CA GLY A 115 19.68 10.71 20.02
C GLY A 115 18.85 10.13 18.88
N THR A 116 17.77 10.82 18.54
CA THR A 116 16.86 10.38 17.49
C THR A 116 17.47 10.52 16.09
N ARG A 117 16.98 9.73 15.14
CA ARG A 117 17.38 9.82 13.72
C ARG A 117 17.20 11.23 13.13
N THR A 118 16.25 12.01 13.64
CA THR A 118 16.04 13.41 13.21
C THR A 118 17.16 14.33 13.71
N GLU A 119 17.65 14.12 14.92
CA GLU A 119 18.75 14.92 15.50
C GLU A 119 20.07 14.57 14.84
N ILE A 120 20.32 13.29 14.59
CA ILE A 120 21.49 12.83 13.83
C ILE A 120 21.49 13.44 12.42
N ALA A 121 20.32 13.48 11.75
CA ALA A 121 20.18 14.08 10.44
C ALA A 121 20.53 15.57 10.43
N ARG A 122 20.11 16.32 11.46
CA ARG A 122 20.50 17.73 11.62
C ARG A 122 22.00 17.89 11.86
N HIS A 123 22.59 17.04 12.71
CA HIS A 123 24.02 17.08 13.01
C HIS A 123 24.89 16.83 11.77
N LEU A 124 24.56 15.77 11.02
CA LEU A 124 25.27 15.40 9.79
C LEU A 124 24.86 16.22 8.57
N LYS A 125 23.95 17.21 8.73
CA LYS A 125 23.38 18.02 7.64
C LYS A 125 22.82 17.19 6.48
N ARG A 126 22.19 16.06 6.81
CA ARG A 126 21.61 15.09 5.86
C ARG A 126 20.12 14.92 6.09
N SER A 127 19.44 14.23 5.17
CA SER A 127 18.05 13.85 5.39
C SER A 127 17.93 12.71 6.41
N LYS A 128 16.80 12.63 7.11
CA LYS A 128 16.49 11.50 8.00
C LYS A 128 16.54 10.15 7.25
N MET A 129 16.13 10.14 5.98
CA MET A 129 16.18 8.95 5.13
C MET A 129 17.61 8.54 4.80
N ASP A 130 18.50 9.49 4.54
CA ASP A 130 19.92 9.21 4.35
C ASP A 130 20.54 8.60 5.61
N VAL A 131 20.25 9.15 6.79
CA VAL A 131 20.75 8.60 8.05
C VAL A 131 20.32 7.14 8.25
N ILE A 132 19.08 6.79 7.90
CA ILE A 132 18.59 5.41 7.93
C ILE A 132 19.35 4.54 6.93
N ARG A 133 19.51 5.01 5.69
CA ARG A 133 20.26 4.28 4.65
C ARG A 133 21.72 4.08 5.04
N MET A 134 22.36 5.09 5.64
CA MET A 134 23.73 5.02 6.15
C MET A 134 23.84 3.99 7.28
N ALA A 135 22.92 3.99 8.24
CA ALA A 135 22.93 3.04 9.35
C ALA A 135 22.75 1.59 8.87
N ILE A 136 21.88 1.37 7.87
CA ILE A 136 21.71 0.06 7.22
C ILE A 136 22.98 -0.34 6.47
N ALA A 137 23.55 0.56 5.66
CA ALA A 137 24.78 0.30 4.89
C ALA A 137 26.00 0.02 5.79
N LEU A 138 26.04 0.61 6.98
CA LEU A 138 27.07 0.38 7.99
C LEU A 138 26.77 -0.82 8.92
N GLY A 139 25.63 -1.50 8.75
CA GLY A 139 25.22 -2.64 9.57
C GLY A 139 24.84 -2.29 11.01
N ILE A 140 24.66 -1.00 11.32
CA ILE A 140 24.26 -0.51 12.65
C ILE A 140 22.76 -0.76 12.88
N ASP A 141 21.97 -0.71 11.81
CA ASP A 141 20.51 -0.89 11.85
C ASP A 141 20.11 -2.00 10.87
N ARG A 142 19.17 -2.86 11.25
CA ARG A 142 18.73 -3.99 10.41
C ARG A 142 17.71 -3.59 9.35
N GLY A 143 17.30 -2.32 9.34
CA GLY A 143 16.23 -1.82 8.48
C GLY A 143 14.87 -2.38 8.91
N ASN A 144 13.82 -1.56 8.79
CA ASN A 144 12.47 -2.09 8.88
C ASN A 144 12.21 -2.88 7.59
N ARG A 145 12.44 -4.20 7.63
CA ARG A 145 11.81 -5.13 6.71
C ARG A 145 10.32 -5.21 6.97
#